data_AF-A0A810PU30-F1
#
_entry.id   AF-A0A810PU30-F1
#
_cell.length_a   1.000
_cell.length_b   1.000
_cell.length_c   1.000
_cell.angle_alpha   90.00
_cell.angle_beta   90.00
_cell.angle_gamma   90.00
#
_symmetry.space_group_name_H-M   'P 1'
#
loop_
_entity.id
_entity.type
_entity.pdbx_description
1 polymer ?
#
loop_
_entity_poly.entity_id
_entity_poly.type
_entity_poly.pdbx_seq_one_letter_code
_entity_poly.pdbx_strand_id
1 'polypeptide(L)'
;MEIHDFGYLMEHLYGRDGIAYEDYEYQLPKKKLNKETLIKYYDLIRPTRCVIEESQRYLRLEHEDKESYVSYFTVNAIVGELDFPSSEIFYFQQQQFTFPVDTSMNVEIVENRKALTTVRNKKKELKDLDNHAYQAGSETSSNVVDALDSVDELETDLDQTKESMYKLSYVIRVSAPDLDELKRRCDEVKDFYDDLNVKLVRPAGDMLGLHSEFFTSQQAIYQ
;
A
#
# COMPACT_ATOMS: atom_id res chain seq x y z
N MET A 1 10.92 -16.27 11.77
CA MET A 1 10.50 -15.11 12.57
C MET A 1 10.50 -15.52 14.02
N GLU A 2 11.29 -14.84 14.82
CA GLU A 2 11.35 -15.00 16.27
C GLU A 2 10.17 -14.29 16.94
N ILE A 3 9.88 -14.63 18.20
CA ILE A 3 8.74 -14.06 18.96
C ILE A 3 8.86 -12.53 19.08
N HIS A 4 10.09 -12.03 19.11
CA HIS A 4 10.42 -10.60 19.13
C HIS A 4 10.00 -9.92 17.83
N ASP A 5 10.35 -10.47 16.66
CA ASP A 5 9.95 -9.97 15.33
C ASP A 5 8.44 -9.74 15.26
N PHE A 6 7.66 -10.72 15.75
CA PHE A 6 6.22 -10.63 15.78
C PHE A 6 5.71 -9.56 16.74
N GLY A 7 6.26 -9.49 17.95
CA GLY A 7 5.89 -8.47 18.93
C GLY A 7 6.09 -7.07 18.36
N TYR A 8 7.25 -6.82 17.76
CA TYR A 8 7.58 -5.54 17.15
C TYR A 8 6.60 -5.17 16.05
N LEU A 9 6.36 -6.08 15.09
CA LEU A 9 5.40 -5.87 14.01
C LEU A 9 4.00 -5.59 14.56
N MET A 10 3.53 -6.35 15.54
CA MET A 10 2.20 -6.16 16.11
C MET A 10 2.07 -4.82 16.83
N GLU A 11 3.06 -4.42 17.63
CA GLU A 11 3.03 -3.14 18.34
C GLU A 11 3.11 -1.94 17.38
N HIS A 12 3.95 -2.03 16.35
CA HIS A 12 4.04 -1.01 15.30
C HIS A 12 2.74 -0.94 14.49
N LEU A 13 2.15 -2.09 14.14
CA LEU A 13 0.86 -2.14 13.46
C LEU A 13 -0.27 -1.46 14.25
N TYR A 14 -0.13 -1.40 15.56
CA TYR A 14 -1.07 -0.80 16.50
C TYR A 14 -0.59 0.54 17.07
N GLY A 15 0.20 1.28 16.28
CA GLY A 15 0.60 2.66 16.56
C GLY A 15 1.46 2.82 17.82
N ARG A 16 2.21 1.78 18.21
CA ARG A 16 3.29 1.92 19.21
C ARG A 16 4.56 2.24 18.41
N ASP A 17 4.83 3.54 18.34
CA ASP A 17 5.87 4.09 17.50
C ASP A 17 7.02 4.63 18.39
N GLY A 18 8.25 4.59 17.88
CA GLY A 18 9.40 5.28 18.50
C GLY A 18 10.50 4.41 19.12
N ILE A 19 10.44 3.08 18.98
CA ILE A 19 11.52 2.17 19.39
C ILE A 19 12.09 1.55 18.11
N ALA A 20 13.40 1.67 17.88
CA ALA A 20 14.06 0.98 16.78
C ALA A 20 14.00 -0.53 16.99
N TYR A 21 13.95 -1.33 15.92
CA TYR A 21 13.89 -2.79 16.03
C TYR A 21 15.02 -3.38 16.92
N GLU A 22 16.22 -2.82 16.79
CA GLU A 22 17.41 -3.22 17.56
C GLU A 22 17.26 -2.95 19.06
N ASP A 23 16.48 -1.94 19.42
CA ASP A 23 16.22 -1.51 20.80
C ASP A 23 14.89 -2.06 21.34
N TYR A 24 14.13 -2.81 20.53
CA TYR A 24 12.86 -3.36 20.97
C TYR A 24 13.12 -4.48 21.97
N GLU A 25 12.45 -4.40 23.11
CA GLU A 25 12.44 -5.47 24.10
C GLU A 25 11.01 -5.97 24.22
N TYR A 26 10.77 -7.22 23.82
CA TYR A 26 9.44 -7.82 23.94
C TYR A 26 9.10 -8.08 25.41
N GLN A 27 8.47 -7.09 26.06
CA GLN A 27 8.09 -7.18 27.45
C GLN A 27 6.65 -7.69 27.58
N LEU A 28 6.49 -8.96 27.95
CA LEU A 28 5.22 -9.46 28.47
C LEU A 28 5.06 -8.94 29.90
N PRO A 29 4.14 -8.01 30.21
CA PRO A 29 3.98 -7.54 31.57
C PRO A 29 3.54 -8.71 32.47
N LYS A 30 4.35 -8.97 33.52
CA LYS A 30 4.12 -10.03 34.50
C LYS A 30 3.58 -9.40 35.78
N LYS A 31 2.33 -9.71 36.14
CA LYS A 31 1.75 -9.32 37.44
C LYS A 31 1.84 -10.50 38.39
N LYS A 32 2.71 -10.41 39.41
CA LYS A 32 2.79 -11.42 40.47
C LYS A 32 1.66 -11.20 41.48
N LEU A 33 0.78 -12.19 41.64
CA LEU A 33 -0.17 -12.31 42.74
C LEU A 33 0.37 -13.32 43.76
N ASN A 34 -0.13 -13.27 45.00
CA ASN A 34 0.40 -14.04 46.14
C ASN A 34 0.52 -15.57 45.91
N LYS A 35 -0.19 -16.15 44.95
CA LYS A 35 -0.12 -17.58 44.60
C LYS A 35 0.02 -17.88 43.11
N GLU A 36 -0.05 -16.87 42.25
CA GLU A 36 -0.09 -17.05 40.79
C GLU A 36 0.67 -15.92 40.08
N THR A 37 1.36 -16.24 39.00
CA THR A 37 1.97 -15.23 38.13
C THR A 37 1.07 -15.03 36.93
N LEU A 38 0.43 -13.87 36.85
CA LEU A 38 -0.36 -13.46 35.70
C LEU A 38 0.61 -12.97 34.62
N ILE A 39 0.75 -13.76 33.55
CA ILE A 39 1.51 -13.38 32.37
C ILE A 39 0.49 -12.87 31.35
N LYS A 40 0.59 -11.60 30.94
CA LYS A 40 -0.25 -11.07 29.84
C LYS A 40 0.21 -11.77 28.55
N TYR A 41 -0.51 -12.79 28.10
CA TYR A 41 -0.33 -13.36 26.77
C TYR A 41 -1.07 -12.46 25.79
N TYR A 42 -0.39 -11.96 24.76
CA TYR A 42 -1.08 -11.54 23.55
C TYR A 42 -1.76 -12.80 22.99
N ASP A 43 -3.07 -12.76 22.85
CA ASP A 43 -3.81 -13.83 22.19
C ASP A 43 -3.48 -13.76 20.70
N LEU A 44 -2.53 -14.61 20.27
CA LEU A 44 -2.03 -14.68 18.89
C LEU A 44 -3.15 -15.03 17.89
N ILE A 45 -4.31 -15.49 18.37
CA ILE A 45 -5.48 -15.83 17.56
C ILE A 45 -6.33 -14.58 17.29
N ARG A 46 -6.24 -13.54 18.13
CA ARG A 46 -6.99 -12.27 17.98
C ARG A 46 -6.11 -11.07 18.32
N PRO A 47 -5.17 -10.72 17.43
CA PRO A 47 -4.36 -9.52 17.57
C PRO A 47 -5.19 -8.21 17.67
N THR A 48 -6.45 -8.22 17.21
CA THR A 48 -7.39 -7.10 17.13
C THR A 48 -8.10 -6.74 18.44
N ARG A 49 -7.45 -6.81 19.61
CA ARG A 49 -8.00 -6.15 20.82
C ARG A 49 -7.82 -4.62 20.74
N CYS A 50 -8.28 -4.04 19.66
CA CYS A 50 -8.50 -2.61 19.53
C CYS A 50 -9.91 -2.41 18.93
N VAL A 51 -10.61 -1.40 19.40
CA VAL A 51 -11.83 -0.95 18.73
C VAL A 51 -11.37 -0.19 17.51
N ILE A 52 -11.81 -0.63 16.33
CA ILE A 52 -11.51 0.02 15.06
C ILE A 52 -12.78 0.74 14.60
N GLU A 53 -12.70 2.05 14.46
CA GLU A 53 -13.76 2.85 13.86
C GLU A 53 -13.29 3.41 12.53
N GLU A 54 -14.02 3.07 11.48
CA GLU A 54 -13.75 3.59 10.14
C GLU A 54 -14.41 4.94 9.94
N SER A 55 -13.59 5.92 9.60
CA SER A 55 -14.01 7.19 9.02
C SER A 55 -13.70 7.18 7.53
N GLN A 56 -14.23 8.16 6.79
CA GLN A 56 -14.04 8.23 5.34
C GLN A 56 -12.55 8.19 4.91
N ARG A 57 -11.65 8.74 5.72
CA ARG A 57 -10.24 8.97 5.33
C ARG A 57 -9.23 8.48 6.38
N TYR A 58 -9.67 7.82 7.43
CA TYR A 58 -8.79 7.30 8.48
C TYR A 58 -9.51 6.23 9.29
N LEU A 59 -8.76 5.43 10.03
CA LEU A 59 -9.27 4.58 11.11
C LEU A 59 -8.86 5.18 12.45
N ARG A 60 -9.78 5.18 13.41
CA ARG A 60 -9.48 5.38 14.83
C ARG A 60 -9.27 4.00 15.44
N LEU A 61 -8.09 3.79 16.01
CA LEU A 61 -7.70 2.57 16.71
C LEU A 61 -7.65 2.89 18.20
N GLU A 62 -8.65 2.42 18.93
CA GLU A 62 -8.75 2.58 20.38
C GLU A 62 -8.24 1.31 21.07
N HIS A 63 -7.11 1.43 21.76
CA HIS A 63 -6.49 0.39 22.58
C HIS A 63 -6.87 0.56 24.05
N GLU A 64 -6.57 -0.44 24.88
CA GLU A 64 -6.84 -0.40 26.33
C GLU A 64 -6.33 0.89 27.02
N ASP A 65 -5.18 1.41 26.58
CA ASP A 65 -4.49 2.53 27.24
C ASP A 65 -4.24 3.75 26.34
N LYS A 66 -4.56 3.68 25.04
CA LYS A 66 -4.22 4.74 24.06
C LYS A 66 -5.13 4.73 22.83
N GLU A 67 -5.31 5.89 22.24
CA GLU A 67 -5.90 6.02 20.91
C GLU A 67 -4.79 6.30 19.88
N SER A 68 -5.00 5.84 18.65
CA SER A 68 -4.18 6.22 17.50
C SER A 68 -5.04 6.34 16.26
N TYR A 69 -4.56 7.13 15.30
CA TYR A 69 -5.26 7.41 14.07
C TYR A 69 -4.36 6.98 12.91
N VAL A 70 -4.92 6.23 11.97
CA VAL A 70 -4.17 5.72 10.81
C VAL A 70 -4.87 6.07 9.52
N SER A 71 -4.10 6.39 8.49
CA SER A 71 -4.61 6.65 7.14
C SER A 71 -3.79 5.88 6.12
N TYR A 72 -4.45 5.51 5.02
CA TYR A 72 -3.86 4.72 3.95
C TYR A 72 -3.88 5.48 2.63
N PHE A 73 -2.78 5.42 1.91
CA PHE A 73 -2.65 5.92 0.56
C PHE A 73 -2.34 4.78 -0.40
N THR A 74 -2.83 4.91 -1.62
CA THR A 74 -2.50 4.02 -2.74
C THR A 74 -1.92 4.84 -3.88
N VAL A 75 -1.07 4.20 -4.69
CA VAL A 75 -0.58 4.81 -5.92
C VAL A 75 -1.71 4.84 -6.95
N ASN A 76 -2.07 6.04 -7.40
CA ASN A 76 -3.07 6.22 -8.45
C ASN A 76 -2.44 6.32 -9.84
N ALA A 77 -1.34 7.08 -9.94
CA ALA A 77 -0.62 7.25 -11.18
C ALA A 77 0.85 7.57 -10.89
N ILE A 78 1.73 7.15 -11.79
CA ILE A 78 3.11 7.58 -11.83
C ILE A 78 3.25 8.42 -13.10
N VAL A 79 3.63 9.68 -12.95
CA VAL A 79 3.76 10.64 -14.05
C VAL A 79 5.22 10.62 -14.52
N GLY A 80 5.50 9.77 -15.50
CA GLY A 80 6.85 9.56 -16.04
C GLY A 80 7.24 8.08 -16.06
N GLU A 81 8.39 7.78 -16.67
CA GLU A 81 8.98 6.44 -16.64
C GLU A 81 9.66 6.23 -15.29
N LEU A 82 9.22 5.18 -14.57
CA LEU A 82 9.88 4.71 -13.36
C LEU A 82 10.60 3.42 -13.73
N ASP A 83 11.93 3.49 -13.84
CA ASP A 83 12.77 2.32 -14.11
C ASP A 83 12.75 1.38 -12.90
N PHE A 84 11.76 0.50 -12.82
CA PHE A 84 11.74 -0.56 -11.80
C PHE A 84 12.48 -1.78 -12.35
N PRO A 85 13.41 -2.42 -11.61
CA PRO A 85 13.63 -2.35 -10.15
C PRO A 85 14.67 -1.33 -9.65
N SER A 86 15.27 -0.54 -10.54
CA SER A 86 16.40 0.35 -10.25
C SER A 86 16.02 1.67 -9.57
N SER A 87 14.74 2.03 -9.61
CA SER A 87 14.19 3.25 -9.02
C SER A 87 13.92 3.01 -7.53
N GLU A 88 14.88 3.40 -6.71
CA GLU A 88 14.91 3.23 -5.24
C GLU A 88 13.89 4.13 -4.48
N ILE A 89 12.76 4.50 -5.08
CA ILE A 89 11.70 5.27 -4.41
C ILE A 89 11.22 4.61 -3.12
N PHE A 90 11.35 3.28 -3.03
CA PHE A 90 10.99 2.47 -1.86
C PHE A 90 11.99 2.57 -0.70
N TYR A 91 13.25 2.95 -0.97
CA TYR A 91 14.29 3.04 0.04
C TYR A 91 14.42 4.45 0.65
N PHE A 92 14.12 5.51 -0.12
CA PHE A 92 14.33 6.89 0.34
C PHE A 92 13.26 7.43 1.29
N GLN A 93 12.10 6.78 1.39
CA GLN A 93 10.99 7.26 2.22
C GLN A 93 11.35 7.33 3.70
N GLN A 94 12.02 6.31 4.23
CA GLN A 94 12.38 6.25 5.65
C GLN A 94 13.44 7.27 6.06
N GLN A 95 14.22 7.81 5.11
CA GLN A 95 15.25 8.82 5.40
C GLN A 95 14.69 10.25 5.47
N GLN A 96 13.48 10.50 4.97
CA GLN A 96 12.95 11.85 4.82
C GLN A 96 11.92 12.22 5.87
N PHE A 97 11.17 11.26 6.42
CA PHE A 97 10.16 11.53 7.44
C PHE A 97 10.76 11.49 8.85
N THR A 98 10.36 12.44 9.70
CA THR A 98 10.69 12.43 11.13
C THR A 98 9.77 11.50 11.94
N PHE A 99 8.97 10.68 11.26
CA PHE A 99 7.97 9.78 11.82
C PHE A 99 7.95 8.49 10.99
N PRO A 100 7.56 7.35 11.59
CA PRO A 100 7.49 6.09 10.87
C PRO A 100 6.33 6.09 9.87
N VAL A 101 6.55 5.41 8.75
CA VAL A 101 5.57 5.14 7.70
C VAL A 101 5.71 3.66 7.34
N ASP A 102 4.59 2.95 7.24
CA ASP A 102 4.59 1.54 6.83
C ASP A 102 4.15 1.42 5.38
N THR A 103 4.72 0.45 4.67
CA THR A 103 4.41 0.23 3.26
C THR A 103 4.12 -1.24 3.00
N SER A 104 3.01 -1.53 2.32
CA SER A 104 2.69 -2.86 1.81
C SER A 104 2.87 -2.87 0.29
N MET A 105 3.60 -3.86 -0.21
CA MET A 105 3.91 -4.01 -1.63
C MET A 105 3.57 -5.42 -2.09
N ASN A 106 2.63 -5.52 -3.02
CA ASN A 106 2.28 -6.77 -3.68
C ASN A 106 2.74 -6.71 -5.14
N VAL A 107 3.56 -7.68 -5.56
CA VAL A 107 4.06 -7.80 -6.93
C VAL A 107 3.53 -9.08 -7.55
N GLU A 108 2.76 -8.95 -8.63
CA GLU A 108 2.33 -10.09 -9.46
C GLU A 108 3.11 -10.09 -10.77
N ILE A 109 3.79 -11.19 -11.07
CA ILE A 109 4.50 -11.37 -12.33
C ILE A 109 3.50 -11.78 -13.41
N VAL A 110 3.42 -10.98 -14.45
CA VAL A 110 2.62 -11.26 -15.65
C VAL A 110 3.57 -11.72 -16.75
N GLU A 111 3.53 -13.02 -17.04
CA GLU A 111 4.31 -13.61 -18.14
C GLU A 111 4.10 -12.84 -19.44
N ASN A 112 5.18 -12.65 -20.21
CA ASN A 112 5.19 -11.91 -21.48
C ASN A 112 4.02 -12.29 -22.42
N ARG A 113 3.70 -13.58 -22.54
CA ARG A 113 2.59 -14.06 -23.39
C ARG A 113 1.23 -13.52 -22.94
N LYS A 114 0.98 -13.49 -21.63
CA LYS A 114 -0.28 -12.96 -21.05
C LYS A 114 -0.31 -11.44 -21.16
N ALA A 115 0.82 -10.79 -20.92
CA ALA A 115 1.01 -9.35 -21.13
C ALA A 115 0.65 -8.94 -22.56
N LEU A 116 1.28 -9.56 -23.57
CA LEU A 116 1.01 -9.33 -24.99
C LEU A 116 -0.45 -9.57 -25.37
N THR A 117 -1.08 -10.61 -24.81
CA THR A 117 -2.50 -10.90 -25.06
C THR A 117 -3.38 -9.76 -24.54
N THR A 118 -3.06 -9.23 -23.36
CA THR A 118 -3.80 -8.11 -22.75
C THR A 118 -3.64 -6.83 -23.57
N VAL A 119 -2.40 -6.48 -23.95
CA VAL A 119 -2.08 -5.30 -24.76
C VAL A 119 -2.79 -5.37 -26.13
N ARG A 120 -2.71 -6.52 -26.82
CA ARG A 120 -3.39 -6.72 -28.12
C ARG A 120 -4.90 -6.65 -28.03
N ASN A 121 -5.50 -7.14 -26.93
CA ASN A 121 -6.93 -6.99 -26.71
C ASN A 121 -7.29 -5.53 -26.47
N LYS A 122 -6.49 -4.80 -25.68
CA LYS A 122 -6.72 -3.38 -25.45
C LYS A 122 -6.61 -2.53 -26.71
N LYS A 123 -5.63 -2.85 -27.57
CA LYS A 123 -5.47 -2.26 -28.91
C LYS A 123 -6.71 -2.45 -29.77
N LYS A 124 -7.31 -3.64 -29.75
CA LYS A 124 -8.55 -3.93 -30.48
C LYS A 124 -9.71 -3.08 -29.95
N GLU A 125 -9.90 -3.02 -28.63
CA GLU A 125 -10.93 -2.18 -28.02
C GLU A 125 -10.80 -0.70 -28.43
N LEU A 126 -9.59 -0.16 -28.41
CA LEU A 126 -9.33 1.24 -28.79
C LEU A 126 -9.58 1.47 -30.29
N LYS A 127 -9.20 0.52 -31.16
CA LYS A 127 -9.50 0.60 -32.60
C LYS A 127 -10.98 0.50 -32.88
N ASP A 128 -11.72 -0.31 -32.14
CA ASP A 128 -13.17 -0.41 -32.29
C ASP A 128 -13.84 0.92 -31.88
N LEU A 129 -13.38 1.57 -30.80
CA LEU A 129 -13.84 2.90 -30.40
C LEU A 129 -13.56 3.97 -31.48
N ASP A 130 -12.36 3.98 -32.04
CA ASP A 130 -11.97 4.88 -33.14
C ASP A 130 -12.86 4.68 -34.38
N ASN A 131 -13.06 3.42 -34.78
CA ASN A 131 -13.94 3.06 -35.90
C ASN A 131 -15.39 3.49 -35.65
N HIS A 132 -15.89 3.38 -34.42
CA HIS A 132 -17.23 3.82 -34.04
C HIS A 132 -17.38 5.35 -34.12
N ALA A 133 -16.38 6.11 -33.65
CA ALA A 133 -16.38 7.57 -33.77
C ALA A 133 -16.40 8.00 -35.25
N TYR A 134 -15.56 7.37 -36.07
CA TYR A 134 -15.50 7.61 -37.51
C TYR A 134 -16.84 7.31 -38.20
N GLN A 135 -17.47 6.17 -37.89
CA GLN A 135 -18.78 5.80 -38.43
C GLN A 135 -19.91 6.72 -37.98
N ALA A 136 -19.81 7.30 -36.78
CA ALA A 136 -20.76 8.27 -36.26
C ALA A 136 -20.56 9.69 -36.85
N GLY A 137 -19.54 9.89 -37.69
CA GLY A 137 -19.16 11.22 -38.20
C GLY A 137 -18.63 12.15 -37.10
N SER A 138 -18.19 11.58 -35.97
CA SER A 138 -17.58 12.30 -34.86
C SER A 138 -16.06 12.23 -34.98
N GLU A 139 -15.36 13.27 -34.56
CA GLU A 139 -13.91 13.18 -34.38
C GLU A 139 -13.59 12.23 -33.24
N THR A 140 -12.57 11.39 -33.44
CA THR A 140 -11.99 10.56 -32.39
C THR A 140 -11.38 11.46 -31.33
N SER A 141 -11.71 11.22 -30.06
CA SER A 141 -11.14 12.00 -28.96
C SER A 141 -9.61 11.86 -28.93
N SER A 142 -8.88 12.96 -28.69
CA SER A 142 -7.41 12.97 -28.54
C SER A 142 -6.92 11.83 -27.63
N ASN A 143 -7.62 11.60 -26.50
CA ASN A 143 -7.28 10.55 -25.53
C ASN A 143 -7.24 9.13 -26.13
N VAL A 144 -8.04 8.83 -27.15
CA VAL A 144 -8.08 7.51 -27.80
C VAL A 144 -6.90 7.37 -28.76
N VAL A 145 -6.51 8.44 -29.45
CA VAL A 145 -5.34 8.47 -30.34
C VAL A 145 -4.07 8.30 -29.51
N ASP A 146 -3.89 9.09 -28.45
CA ASP A 146 -2.74 8.99 -27.55
C ASP A 146 -2.63 7.59 -26.93
N ALA A 147 -3.77 7.00 -26.53
CA ALA A 147 -3.80 5.65 -25.98
C ALA A 147 -3.45 4.56 -27.01
N LEU A 148 -3.78 4.76 -28.29
CA LEU A 148 -3.39 3.83 -29.36
C LEU A 148 -1.88 3.83 -29.56
N ASP A 149 -1.26 5.00 -29.57
CA ASP A 149 0.19 5.14 -29.72
C ASP A 149 0.93 4.48 -28.53
N SER A 150 0.51 4.74 -27.29
CA SER A 150 1.11 4.11 -26.10
C SER A 150 0.98 2.58 -26.09
N VAL A 151 -0.15 2.05 -26.58
CA VAL A 151 -0.38 0.60 -26.66
C VAL A 151 0.50 -0.03 -27.74
N ASP A 152 0.76 0.69 -28.83
CA ASP A 152 1.61 0.23 -29.93
C ASP A 152 3.10 0.21 -29.53
N GLU A 153 3.56 1.21 -28.78
CA GLU A 153 4.89 1.24 -28.15
C GLU A 153 5.05 0.06 -27.18
N LEU A 154 4.10 -0.12 -26.25
CA LEU A 154 4.15 -1.21 -25.28
C LEU A 154 4.11 -2.60 -25.93
N GLU A 155 3.33 -2.79 -27.01
CA GLU A 155 3.35 -4.03 -27.78
C GLU A 155 4.74 -4.30 -28.38
N THR A 156 5.35 -3.26 -28.95
CA THR A 156 6.67 -3.34 -29.58
C THR A 156 7.75 -3.70 -28.55
N ASP A 157 7.74 -3.06 -27.39
CA ASP A 157 8.71 -3.32 -26.32
C ASP A 157 8.59 -4.75 -25.80
N LEU A 158 7.37 -5.20 -25.50
CA LEU A 158 7.13 -6.58 -25.06
C LEU A 158 7.53 -7.60 -26.10
N ASP A 159 7.38 -7.30 -27.40
CA ASP A 159 7.81 -8.18 -28.47
C ASP A 159 9.33 -8.18 -28.67
N GLN A 160 10.04 -7.09 -28.37
CA GLN A 160 11.49 -6.99 -28.50
C GLN A 160 12.23 -7.57 -27.29
N THR A 161 11.87 -7.17 -26.08
CA THR A 161 12.59 -7.55 -24.84
C THR A 161 12.26 -8.97 -24.41
N LYS A 162 11.05 -9.45 -24.72
CA LYS A 162 10.48 -10.72 -24.21
C LYS A 162 10.42 -10.78 -22.68
N GLU A 163 10.51 -9.63 -22.01
CA GLU A 163 10.45 -9.54 -20.57
C GLU A 163 9.01 -9.71 -20.05
N SER A 164 8.92 -10.13 -18.79
CA SER A 164 7.64 -10.23 -18.08
C SER A 164 7.28 -8.85 -17.52
N MET A 165 5.99 -8.53 -17.53
CA MET A 165 5.51 -7.32 -16.86
C MET A 165 5.28 -7.60 -15.37
N TYR A 166 5.32 -6.55 -14.56
CA TYR A 166 5.00 -6.62 -13.14
C TYR A 166 3.76 -5.77 -12.87
N LYS A 167 2.76 -6.35 -12.21
CA LYS A 167 1.70 -5.57 -11.59
C LYS A 167 2.11 -5.26 -10.16
N LEU A 168 2.16 -3.98 -9.84
CA LEU A 168 2.50 -3.48 -8.53
C LEU A 168 1.24 -2.94 -7.84
N SER A 169 0.93 -3.45 -6.65
CA SER A 169 0.09 -2.75 -5.68
C SER A 169 0.98 -2.21 -4.58
N TYR A 170 0.83 -0.93 -4.26
CA TYR A 170 1.64 -0.25 -3.27
C TYR A 170 0.74 0.60 -2.37
N VAL A 171 0.75 0.29 -1.07
CA VAL A 171 -0.07 0.93 -0.05
C VAL A 171 0.84 1.52 1.00
N ILE A 172 0.59 2.77 1.36
CA ILE A 172 1.36 3.51 2.37
C ILE A 172 0.45 3.80 3.54
N ARG A 173 0.89 3.47 4.74
CA ARG A 173 0.18 3.72 5.98
C ARG A 173 0.89 4.79 6.79
N VAL A 174 0.12 5.77 7.22
CA VAL A 174 0.56 6.85 8.10
C VAL A 174 -0.18 6.74 9.43
N SER A 175 0.56 6.63 10.53
CA SER A 175 0.03 6.65 11.90
C SER A 175 0.28 8.00 12.57
N ALA A 176 -0.58 8.36 13.52
CA ALA A 176 -0.39 9.50 14.42
C ALA A 176 -1.17 9.32 15.73
N PRO A 177 -0.77 10.00 16.82
CA PRO A 177 -1.49 9.97 18.10
C PRO A 177 -2.82 10.75 18.06
N ASP A 178 -2.96 11.74 17.19
CA ASP A 178 -4.15 12.58 17.07
C ASP A 178 -4.42 12.97 15.60
N LEU A 179 -5.61 13.53 15.34
CA LEU A 179 -6.07 13.86 13.99
C LEU A 179 -5.31 15.03 13.34
N ASP A 180 -4.84 16.00 14.13
CA ASP A 180 -4.13 17.16 13.61
C ASP A 180 -2.74 16.74 13.14
N GLU A 181 -2.06 15.92 13.94
CA GLU A 181 -0.78 15.31 13.60
C GLU A 181 -0.93 14.32 12.43
N LEU A 182 -2.01 13.52 12.38
CA LEU A 182 -2.29 12.64 11.25
C LEU A 182 -2.38 13.43 9.96
N LYS A 183 -3.12 14.55 9.98
CA LYS A 183 -3.29 15.42 8.81
C LYS A 183 -1.95 16.00 8.36
N ARG A 184 -1.13 16.51 9.29
CA ARG A 184 0.21 17.03 8.98
C ARG A 184 1.11 15.97 8.32
N ARG A 185 1.22 14.79 8.95
CA ARG A 185 2.03 13.68 8.42
C ARG A 185 1.55 13.22 7.05
N CYS A 186 0.25 13.20 6.85
CA CYS A 186 -0.36 12.85 5.58
C CYS A 186 -0.06 13.85 4.47
N ASP A 187 -0.08 15.15 4.78
CA ASP A 187 0.24 16.20 3.80
C ASP A 187 1.73 16.10 3.43
N GLU A 188 2.63 15.89 4.41
CA GLU A 188 4.06 15.66 4.15
C GLU A 188 4.34 14.42 3.30
N VAL A 189 3.65 13.30 3.57
CA VAL A 189 3.75 12.10 2.73
C VAL A 189 3.26 12.40 1.32
N LYS A 190 2.14 13.09 1.16
CA LYS A 190 1.61 13.40 -0.16
C LYS A 190 2.57 14.29 -0.96
N ASP A 191 3.10 15.34 -0.34
CA ASP A 191 4.03 16.28 -0.98
C ASP A 191 5.32 15.57 -1.42
N PHE A 192 5.88 14.71 -0.57
CA PHE A 192 7.07 13.92 -0.89
C PHE A 192 6.88 13.06 -2.16
N TYR A 193 5.74 12.37 -2.30
CA TYR A 193 5.48 11.55 -3.49
C TYR A 193 5.11 12.40 -4.70
N ASP A 194 4.41 13.52 -4.50
CA ASP A 194 4.09 14.46 -5.56
C ASP A 194 5.38 15.04 -6.20
N ASP A 195 6.42 15.32 -5.40
CA ASP A 195 7.76 15.74 -5.86
C ASP A 195 8.48 14.65 -6.67
N LEU A 196 8.20 13.38 -6.39
CA LEU A 196 8.70 12.23 -7.14
C LEU A 196 7.82 11.87 -8.35
N ASN A 197 6.88 12.75 -8.70
CA ASN A 197 5.88 12.54 -9.76
C ASN A 197 4.98 11.31 -9.54
N VAL A 198 4.84 10.84 -8.30
CA VAL A 198 3.94 9.75 -7.93
C VAL A 198 2.68 10.35 -7.29
N LYS A 199 1.54 10.18 -7.95
CA LYS A 199 0.26 10.66 -7.43
C LYS A 199 -0.34 9.65 -6.48
N LEU A 200 -0.36 10.00 -5.21
CA LEU A 200 -1.05 9.26 -4.18
C LEU A 200 -2.52 9.66 -4.09
N VAL A 201 -3.38 8.66 -3.89
CA VAL A 201 -4.78 8.85 -3.56
C VAL A 201 -5.08 8.21 -2.22
N ARG A 202 -5.99 8.85 -1.49
CA ARG A 202 -6.58 8.33 -0.28
C ARG A 202 -7.99 7.86 -0.58
N PRO A 203 -8.22 6.56 -0.84
CA PRO A 203 -9.52 6.06 -1.22
C PRO A 203 -10.50 6.16 -0.05
N ALA A 204 -11.67 6.75 -0.31
CA ALA A 204 -12.63 7.02 0.74
C ALA A 204 -13.46 5.77 1.04
N GLY A 205 -13.46 5.32 2.30
CA GLY A 205 -14.25 4.16 2.75
C GLY A 205 -13.63 2.79 2.48
N ASP A 206 -12.38 2.74 2.03
CA ASP A 206 -11.63 1.48 1.83
C ASP A 206 -10.54 1.28 2.91
N MET A 207 -10.59 2.04 4.00
CA MET A 207 -9.52 2.11 4.99
C MET A 207 -9.34 0.78 5.72
N LEU A 208 -10.44 0.09 6.03
CA LEU A 208 -10.41 -1.25 6.63
C LEU A 208 -9.83 -2.30 5.69
N GLY A 209 -10.15 -2.21 4.40
CA GLY A 209 -9.60 -3.11 3.38
C GLY A 209 -8.08 -2.97 3.29
N LEU A 210 -7.61 -1.73 3.17
CA LEU A 210 -6.18 -1.41 3.11
C LEU A 210 -5.45 -1.76 4.41
N HIS A 211 -6.08 -1.56 5.57
CA HIS A 211 -5.53 -1.97 6.86
C HIS A 211 -5.27 -3.49 6.91
N SER A 212 -6.15 -4.28 6.30
CA SER A 212 -6.06 -5.74 6.28
C SER A 212 -4.83 -6.24 5.50
N GLU A 213 -4.35 -5.48 4.51
CA GLU A 213 -3.15 -5.84 3.72
C GLU A 213 -1.86 -5.88 4.55
N PHE A 214 -1.82 -5.18 5.68
CA PHE A 214 -0.65 -5.13 6.55
C PHE A 214 -0.58 -6.31 7.54
N PHE A 215 -1.64 -7.11 7.65
CA PHE A 215 -1.63 -8.32 8.47
C PHE A 215 -1.29 -9.54 7.61
N THR A 216 0.00 -9.79 7.44
CA THR A 216 0.53 -10.95 6.70
C THR A 216 0.16 -12.32 7.32
N SER A 217 -0.43 -12.36 8.52
CA SER A 217 -0.70 -13.60 9.27
C SER A 217 -2.08 -14.23 9.00
N GLN A 218 -3.05 -13.57 8.36
CA GLN A 218 -4.37 -14.19 8.18
C GLN A 218 -4.45 -15.22 7.04
N GLN A 219 -3.61 -15.11 6.00
CA GLN A 219 -3.59 -16.12 4.93
C GLN A 219 -2.86 -17.42 5.32
N ALA A 220 -1.95 -17.37 6.30
CA ALA A 220 -1.16 -18.54 6.72
C ALA A 220 -1.87 -19.42 7.76
N ILE A 221 -3.00 -18.98 8.34
CA ILE A 221 -3.70 -19.70 9.44
C ILE A 221 -4.87 -20.55 8.94
N TYR A 222 -5.23 -20.46 7.65
CA TYR A 222 -6.31 -21.26 7.04
C TYR A 222 -5.82 -22.42 6.14
N GLN A 223 -4.57 -22.87 6.27
CA GLN A 223 -4.11 -24.14 5.69
C GLN A 223 -3.95 -25.22 6.75
#